data_AF-A0A401IR65-F1
#
_entry.id   AF-A0A401IR65-F1
#
_cell.length_a   1.000
_cell.length_b   1.000
_cell.length_c   1.000
_cell.angle_alpha   90.00
_cell.angle_beta   90.00
_cell.angle_gamma   90.00
#
_symmetry.space_group_name_H-M   'P 1'
#
loop_
_entity.id
_entity.type
_entity.pdbx_description
1 polymer ?
#
loop_
_entity_poly.entity_id
_entity_poly.type
_entity_poly.pdbx_seq_one_letter_code
_entity_poly.pdbx_strand_id
1 'polypeptide(L)'
;MIFIKKKRFLSLLAAICVLIAILTSLTIWKTNSVTKLKTNQTYMLDNKQTGGDPPSYIKFLDNSRYVAIPLQNLDEDSDQIVGVTFIQGTYSQRHNRYILGNNTKETSLVFSNYQDFEKGDYTLQHKKVSPQEKNYIFVGNYIKKEHGAFCYKWAIKINNADKPDRYKSKFVRLKKSKLDIPITEKEFIRKYHKKQ
;
A
#
# COMPACT_ATOMS: atom_id res chain seq x y z
N MET A 1 -66.27 24.34 -14.93
CA MET A 1 -65.44 23.19 -15.37
C MET A 1 -63.92 23.51 -15.42
N ILE A 2 -63.38 24.34 -14.52
CA ILE A 2 -61.96 24.80 -14.54
C ILE A 2 -61.16 24.25 -13.35
N PHE A 3 -61.84 23.89 -12.25
CA PHE A 3 -61.19 23.42 -11.01
C PHE A 3 -60.52 22.05 -11.10
N ILE A 4 -60.98 21.17 -12.00
CA ILE A 4 -60.44 19.80 -12.14
C ILE A 4 -59.05 19.80 -12.78
N LYS A 5 -58.72 20.79 -13.62
CA LYS A 5 -57.39 20.89 -14.26
C LYS A 5 -56.28 21.31 -13.27
N LYS A 6 -56.57 22.15 -12.27
CA LYS A 6 -55.57 22.59 -11.28
C LYS A 6 -55.09 21.48 -10.35
N LYS A 7 -55.99 20.58 -9.91
CA LYS A 7 -55.60 19.43 -9.05
C LYS A 7 -54.67 18.45 -9.76
N ARG A 8 -54.92 18.18 -11.05
CA ARG A 8 -54.07 17.29 -11.86
C ARG A 8 -52.68 17.87 -12.11
N PHE A 9 -52.57 19.20 -12.21
CA PHE A 9 -51.29 19.88 -12.36
C PHE A 9 -50.45 19.81 -11.07
N LEU A 10 -51.07 20.03 -9.91
CA LEU A 10 -50.39 19.92 -8.61
C LEU A 10 -49.89 18.50 -8.33
N SER A 11 -50.69 17.47 -8.64
CA SER A 11 -50.27 16.08 -8.44
C SER A 11 -49.13 15.67 -9.37
N LEU A 12 -49.11 16.19 -10.60
CA LEU A 12 -48.02 15.93 -11.55
C LEU A 12 -46.71 16.58 -11.08
N LEU A 13 -46.77 17.82 -10.58
CA LEU A 13 -45.61 18.53 -10.06
C LEU A 13 -45.00 17.81 -8.85
N ALA A 14 -45.84 17.33 -7.92
CA ALA A 14 -45.39 16.57 -6.75
C ALA A 14 -44.72 15.25 -7.15
N ALA A 15 -45.27 14.53 -8.13
CA ALA A 15 -44.68 13.29 -8.64
C ALA A 15 -43.30 13.53 -9.27
N ILE A 16 -43.12 14.62 -10.01
CA ILE A 16 -41.83 15.00 -10.60
C ILE A 16 -40.81 15.32 -9.50
N CYS A 17 -41.19 16.08 -8.47
CA CYS A 17 -40.29 16.39 -7.35
C CYS A 17 -39.82 15.13 -6.61
N VAL A 18 -40.73 14.18 -6.36
CA VAL A 18 -40.39 12.89 -5.75
C VAL A 18 -39.44 12.09 -6.65
N LEU A 19 -39.69 12.07 -7.96
CA LEU A 19 -38.81 11.39 -8.92
C LEU A 19 -37.40 11.99 -8.93
N ILE A 20 -37.29 13.32 -8.88
CA ILE A 20 -36.01 14.04 -8.80
C ILE A 20 -35.29 13.74 -7.47
N ALA A 21 -36.01 13.68 -6.35
CA ALA A 21 -35.43 13.32 -5.04
C ALA A 21 -34.92 11.87 -5.02
N ILE A 22 -35.63 10.94 -5.66
CA ILE A 22 -35.20 9.55 -5.82
C ILE A 22 -33.98 9.47 -6.74
N LEU A 23 -33.97 10.18 -7.86
CA LEU A 23 -32.83 10.21 -8.80
C LEU A 23 -31.58 10.85 -8.18
N THR A 24 -31.73 11.91 -7.40
CA THR A 24 -30.62 12.57 -6.68
C THR A 24 -30.08 11.69 -5.56
N SER A 25 -30.94 11.01 -4.79
CA SER A 25 -30.48 10.06 -3.77
C SER A 25 -29.80 8.82 -4.37
N LEU A 26 -30.29 8.28 -5.49
CA LEU A 26 -29.61 7.20 -6.24
C LEU A 26 -28.27 7.63 -6.83
N THR A 27 -28.16 8.86 -7.35
CA THR A 27 -26.89 9.37 -7.88
C THR A 27 -25.88 9.66 -6.76
N ILE A 28 -26.32 10.18 -5.61
CA ILE A 28 -25.48 10.39 -4.42
C ILE A 28 -24.93 9.06 -3.90
N TRP A 29 -25.74 7.99 -3.88
CA TRP A 29 -25.27 6.63 -3.52
C TRP A 29 -24.26 6.05 -4.52
N LYS A 30 -24.38 6.38 -5.81
CA LYS A 30 -23.46 5.92 -6.86
C LYS A 30 -22.14 6.71 -6.90
N THR A 31 -22.04 7.84 -6.20
CA THR A 31 -20.81 8.60 -5.98
C THR A 31 -20.07 8.26 -4.69
N ASN A 32 -20.38 7.14 -4.04
CA ASN A 32 -19.31 6.37 -3.41
C ASN A 32 -18.48 5.71 -4.52
N SER A 33 -17.79 6.54 -5.30
CA SER A 33 -16.60 6.15 -6.02
C SER A 33 -15.63 5.66 -4.97
N VAL A 34 -15.75 4.37 -4.63
CA VAL A 34 -14.69 3.60 -4.02
C VAL A 34 -13.53 3.85 -4.94
N THR A 35 -12.68 4.79 -4.55
CA THR A 35 -11.56 5.25 -5.35
C THR A 35 -10.54 4.16 -5.14
N LYS A 36 -10.74 3.06 -5.87
CA LYS A 36 -9.97 1.84 -5.75
C LYS A 36 -8.52 2.22 -6.03
N LEU A 37 -7.62 1.77 -5.16
CA LEU A 37 -6.21 1.67 -5.53
C LEU A 37 -6.14 1.00 -6.90
N LYS A 38 -5.46 1.65 -7.86
CA LYS A 38 -5.29 1.04 -9.18
C LYS A 38 -4.46 -0.22 -9.00
N THR A 39 -5.04 -1.35 -9.42
CA THR A 39 -4.33 -2.62 -9.49
C THR A 39 -3.16 -2.51 -10.46
N ASN A 40 -2.12 -3.31 -10.23
CA ASN A 40 -0.86 -3.33 -10.97
C ASN A 40 -0.05 -2.02 -10.97
N GLN A 41 -0.38 -1.05 -10.11
CA GLN A 41 0.41 0.15 -9.92
C GLN A 41 1.36 -0.03 -8.72
N THR A 42 2.65 0.24 -8.92
CA THR A 42 3.63 0.36 -7.84
C THR A 42 3.53 1.73 -7.18
N TYR A 43 3.55 1.75 -5.85
CA TYR A 43 3.59 2.93 -5.00
C TYR A 43 4.86 2.92 -4.15
N MET A 44 5.37 4.10 -3.83
CA MET A 44 6.53 4.29 -2.95
C MET A 44 6.25 5.43 -1.96
N LEU A 45 6.96 5.45 -0.84
CA LEU A 45 6.93 6.59 0.08
C LEU A 45 7.50 7.85 -0.58
N ASP A 46 6.91 9.01 -0.26
CA ASP A 46 7.44 10.29 -0.71
C ASP A 46 8.66 10.70 0.13
N ASN A 47 9.85 10.30 -0.34
CA ASN A 47 11.12 10.55 0.33
C ASN A 47 11.42 12.05 0.55
N LYS A 48 10.79 12.97 -0.20
CA LYS A 48 10.96 14.42 0.07
C LYS A 48 10.38 14.83 1.43
N GLN A 49 9.55 13.99 2.03
CA GLN A 49 8.93 14.25 3.34
C GLN A 49 9.67 13.53 4.48
N THR A 50 10.60 12.62 4.20
CA THR A 50 11.32 11.81 5.20
C THR A 50 12.81 11.99 4.96
N GLY A 51 13.53 12.69 5.83
CA GLY A 51 14.93 13.12 5.58
C GLY A 51 16.00 12.01 5.54
N GLY A 52 15.91 11.09 4.57
CA GLY A 52 16.73 9.85 4.42
C GLY A 52 16.30 8.74 5.41
N ASP A 53 16.19 7.44 5.11
CA ASP A 53 16.55 6.55 3.97
C ASP A 53 15.36 6.09 3.07
N PRO A 54 15.61 5.53 1.85
CA PRO A 54 14.61 5.31 0.80
C PRO A 54 14.09 3.84 0.72
N PRO A 55 13.24 3.49 -0.26
CA PRO A 55 11.79 3.54 -0.22
C PRO A 55 11.11 2.16 -0.04
N SER A 56 10.09 2.10 0.81
CA SER A 56 9.19 0.94 0.89
C SER A 56 8.28 0.93 -0.36
N TYR A 57 8.48 -0.03 -1.27
CA TYR A 57 7.62 -0.21 -2.45
C TYR A 57 6.46 -1.15 -2.13
N ILE A 58 5.26 -0.83 -2.63
CA ILE A 58 4.09 -1.71 -2.55
C ILE A 58 3.31 -1.68 -3.86
N LYS A 59 2.88 -2.84 -4.35
CA LYS A 59 2.05 -3.01 -5.54
C LYS A 59 0.82 -3.84 -5.19
N PHE A 60 -0.35 -3.30 -5.48
CA PHE A 60 -1.62 -4.00 -5.32
C PHE A 60 -1.89 -4.78 -6.59
N LEU A 61 -1.96 -6.11 -6.53
CA LEU A 61 -2.08 -6.96 -7.71
C LEU A 61 -3.53 -7.03 -8.20
N ASP A 62 -4.45 -7.18 -7.26
CA ASP A 62 -5.88 -7.28 -7.49
C ASP A 62 -6.64 -6.74 -6.27
N ASN A 63 -7.89 -7.15 -6.09
CA ASN A 63 -8.76 -6.68 -5.01
C ASN A 63 -8.42 -7.22 -3.62
N SER A 64 -7.50 -8.17 -3.50
CA SER A 64 -7.18 -8.82 -2.21
C SER A 64 -5.70 -9.10 -1.99
N ARG A 65 -4.84 -9.03 -3.02
CA ARG A 65 -3.42 -9.36 -2.93
C ARG A 65 -2.51 -8.14 -3.13
N TYR A 66 -1.40 -8.14 -2.43
CA TYR A 66 -0.33 -7.16 -2.59
C TYR A 66 1.04 -7.82 -2.52
N VAL A 67 2.02 -7.12 -3.08
CA VAL A 67 3.45 -7.42 -2.91
C VAL A 67 4.19 -6.18 -2.47
N ALA A 68 5.30 -6.36 -1.74
CA ALA A 68 6.12 -5.25 -1.27
C ALA A 68 7.61 -5.61 -1.19
N ILE A 69 8.44 -4.56 -1.27
CA ILE A 69 9.88 -4.60 -1.03
C ILE A 69 10.15 -3.52 0.03
N PRO A 70 10.22 -3.89 1.32
CA PRO A 70 10.18 -2.91 2.42
C PRO A 70 11.48 -2.12 2.57
N LEU A 71 12.63 -2.73 2.32
CA LEU A 71 13.97 -2.16 2.44
C LEU A 71 14.88 -2.79 1.39
N GLN A 72 15.75 -1.98 0.82
CA GLN A 72 16.89 -2.42 0.02
C GLN A 72 18.11 -1.70 0.56
N ASN A 73 18.78 -2.31 1.54
CA ASN A 73 20.07 -1.81 2.03
C ASN A 73 21.15 -2.42 1.14
N LEU A 74 21.53 -1.68 0.10
CA LEU A 74 22.70 -1.98 -0.72
C LEU A 74 23.71 -0.88 -0.43
N ASP A 75 24.67 -1.20 0.43
CA ASP A 75 25.84 -0.37 0.64
C ASP A 75 27.02 -1.09 -0.02
N GLU A 76 27.51 -0.52 -1.12
CA GLU A 76 28.54 -1.11 -2.00
C GLU A 76 29.90 -1.18 -1.29
N ASP A 77 30.11 -0.31 -0.30
CA ASP A 77 31.35 -0.22 0.49
C ASP A 77 31.27 -1.01 1.80
N SER A 78 30.16 -1.73 2.05
CA SER A 78 29.97 -2.44 3.31
C SER A 78 30.41 -3.91 3.24
N ASP A 79 31.26 -4.32 4.18
CA ASP A 79 31.50 -5.73 4.52
C ASP A 79 30.30 -6.38 5.24
N GLN A 80 29.13 -5.74 5.19
CA GLN A 80 27.96 -6.15 5.93
C GLN A 80 27.08 -7.09 5.11
N ILE A 81 26.29 -7.88 5.83
CA ILE A 81 25.27 -8.75 5.26
C ILE A 81 24.28 -7.87 4.48
N VAL A 82 24.23 -8.10 3.18
CA VAL A 82 23.24 -7.48 2.29
C VAL A 82 22.01 -8.37 2.25
N GLY A 83 20.82 -7.77 2.41
CA GLY A 83 19.56 -8.49 2.40
C GLY A 83 18.54 -7.78 1.53
N VAL A 84 17.91 -8.53 0.62
CA VAL A 84 16.73 -8.04 -0.10
C VAL A 84 15.53 -8.89 0.28
N THR A 85 14.46 -8.22 0.71
CA THR A 85 13.23 -8.88 1.17
C THR A 85 12.08 -8.62 0.21
N PHE A 86 11.35 -9.69 -0.10
CA PHE A 86 10.12 -9.68 -0.86
C PHE A 86 8.97 -10.19 -0.01
N ILE A 87 7.87 -9.46 -0.03
CA ILE A 87 6.70 -9.76 0.79
C ILE A 87 5.50 -9.97 -0.10
N GLN A 88 4.79 -11.06 0.14
CA GLN A 88 3.49 -11.33 -0.47
C GLN A 88 2.46 -11.44 0.64
N GLY A 89 1.29 -10.83 0.43
CA GLY A 89 0.22 -10.95 1.40
C GLY A 89 -1.14 -10.62 0.82
N THR A 90 -2.14 -10.72 1.67
CA THR A 90 -3.49 -10.29 1.39
C THR A 90 -3.87 -9.06 2.21
N TYR A 91 -4.78 -8.26 1.66
CA TYR A 91 -5.33 -7.10 2.33
C TYR A 91 -6.85 -7.16 2.35
N SER A 92 -7.46 -6.44 3.28
CA SER A 92 -8.90 -6.22 3.31
C SER A 92 -9.19 -4.73 3.25
N GLN A 93 -10.28 -4.35 2.56
CA GLN A 93 -10.72 -2.97 2.52
C GLN A 93 -11.80 -2.74 3.57
N ARG A 94 -11.62 -1.73 4.43
CA ARG A 94 -12.62 -1.28 5.40
C ARG A 94 -12.69 0.24 5.34
N HIS A 95 -13.83 0.78 4.93
CA HIS A 95 -14.01 2.23 4.70
C HIS A 95 -12.89 2.78 3.78
N ASN A 96 -12.17 3.81 4.22
CA ASN A 96 -11.06 4.45 3.52
C ASN A 96 -9.69 3.85 3.85
N ARG A 97 -9.64 2.61 4.36
CA ARG A 97 -8.42 1.91 4.76
C ARG A 97 -8.26 0.57 4.04
N TYR A 98 -7.03 0.30 3.63
CA TYR A 98 -6.55 -0.98 3.12
C TYR A 98 -5.71 -1.61 4.21
N ILE A 99 -6.27 -2.57 4.92
CA ILE A 99 -5.63 -3.26 6.05
C ILE A 99 -4.73 -4.36 5.49
N LEU A 100 -3.42 -4.19 5.65
CA LEU A 100 -2.36 -5.06 5.16
C LEU A 100 -2.03 -6.16 6.19
N GLY A 101 -1.18 -7.10 5.79
CA GLY A 101 -0.57 -8.05 6.70
C GLY A 101 -1.29 -9.40 6.85
N ASN A 102 -2.41 -9.66 6.16
CA ASN A 102 -3.04 -10.98 6.20
C ASN A 102 -2.27 -11.98 5.34
N ASN A 103 -2.19 -13.25 5.77
CA ASN A 103 -1.51 -14.35 5.07
C ASN A 103 -0.12 -13.98 4.50
N THR A 104 0.64 -13.21 5.28
CA THR A 104 1.89 -12.62 4.81
C THR A 104 3.01 -13.65 4.82
N LYS A 105 3.70 -13.74 3.68
CA LYS A 105 4.91 -14.53 3.47
C LYS A 105 6.05 -13.58 3.12
N GLU A 106 7.21 -13.88 3.65
CA GLU A 106 8.46 -13.19 3.40
C GLU A 106 9.42 -14.16 2.73
N THR A 107 10.05 -13.69 1.65
CA THR A 107 11.17 -14.34 0.99
C THR A 107 12.34 -13.36 1.03
N SER A 108 13.43 -13.76 1.65
CA SER A 108 14.64 -12.93 1.80
C SER A 108 15.81 -13.61 1.10
N LEU A 109 16.55 -12.83 0.31
CA LEU A 109 17.84 -13.23 -0.26
C LEU A 109 18.92 -12.58 0.59
N VAL A 110 19.71 -13.40 1.26
CA VAL A 110 20.76 -12.95 2.18
C VAL A 110 22.11 -13.25 1.54
N PHE A 111 22.93 -12.21 1.42
CA PHE A 111 24.25 -12.24 0.84
C PHE A 111 25.26 -11.96 1.96
N SER A 112 26.36 -12.71 2.00
CA SER A 112 27.35 -12.55 3.06
C SER A 112 28.12 -11.23 2.94
N ASN A 113 28.23 -10.71 1.71
CA ASN A 113 28.93 -9.48 1.36
C ASN A 113 28.42 -8.96 -0.01
N TYR A 114 28.93 -7.81 -0.46
CA TYR A 114 28.56 -7.23 -1.76
C TYR A 114 29.01 -8.09 -2.97
N GLN A 115 30.15 -8.78 -2.90
CA GLN A 115 30.63 -9.63 -4.00
C GLN A 115 29.68 -10.80 -4.28
N ASP A 116 29.12 -11.40 -3.22
CA ASP A 116 28.10 -12.45 -3.32
C ASP A 116 26.83 -11.90 -3.97
N PHE A 117 26.44 -10.66 -3.64
CA PHE A 117 25.36 -9.95 -4.32
C PHE A 117 25.64 -9.75 -5.82
N GLU A 118 26.86 -9.34 -6.19
CA GLU A 118 27.24 -9.20 -7.59
C GLU A 118 27.25 -10.53 -8.34
N LYS A 119 27.65 -11.62 -7.69
CA LYS A 119 27.65 -12.97 -8.28
C LYS A 119 26.27 -13.60 -8.33
N GLY A 120 25.34 -13.14 -7.49
CA GLY A 120 24.02 -13.74 -7.30
C GLY A 120 24.05 -14.98 -6.40
N ASP A 121 25.07 -15.09 -5.55
CA ASP A 121 25.24 -16.18 -4.59
C ASP A 121 24.53 -15.79 -3.28
N TYR A 122 23.35 -16.37 -3.02
CA TYR A 122 22.55 -16.03 -1.84
C TYR A 122 22.10 -17.25 -1.06
N THR A 123 21.87 -17.04 0.24
CA THR A 123 21.04 -17.94 1.03
C THR A 123 19.58 -17.50 0.91
N LEU A 124 18.73 -18.42 0.46
CA LEU A 124 17.29 -18.21 0.40
C LEU A 124 16.66 -18.47 1.77
N GLN A 125 15.90 -17.51 2.28
CA GLN A 125 15.16 -17.65 3.52
C GLN A 125 13.66 -17.43 3.29
N HIS A 126 12.84 -18.34 3.82
CA HIS A 126 11.40 -18.21 3.83
C HIS A 126 10.89 -18.03 5.25
N LYS A 127 9.98 -17.09 5.43
CA LYS A 127 9.37 -16.85 6.74
C LYS A 127 7.89 -16.54 6.60
N LYS A 128 7.09 -17.17 7.45
CA LYS A 128 5.72 -16.72 7.68
C LYS A 128 5.76 -15.58 8.68
N VAL A 129 5.25 -14.41 8.28
CA VAL A 129 5.32 -13.21 9.13
C VAL A 129 4.31 -13.33 10.27
N SER A 130 4.80 -13.33 11.50
CA SER A 130 3.95 -13.37 12.69
C SER A 130 3.15 -12.06 12.84
N PRO A 131 2.00 -12.05 13.54
CA PRO A 131 1.24 -10.83 13.79
C PRO A 131 2.04 -9.68 14.41
N GLN A 132 3.02 -10.00 15.26
CA GLN A 132 3.87 -9.02 15.95
C GLN A 132 4.87 -8.38 14.97
N GLU A 133 5.41 -9.17 14.04
CA GLU A 133 6.38 -8.74 13.02
C GLU A 133 5.76 -7.87 11.91
N LYS A 134 4.45 -8.02 11.65
CA LYS A 134 3.74 -7.22 10.64
C LYS A 134 3.90 -5.71 10.88
N ASN A 135 3.88 -5.29 12.14
CA ASN A 135 4.02 -3.88 12.51
C ASN A 135 5.39 -3.29 12.16
N TYR A 136 6.43 -4.12 12.02
CA TYR A 136 7.76 -3.67 11.64
C TYR A 136 7.88 -3.50 10.12
N ILE A 137 7.23 -4.37 9.36
CA ILE A 137 7.17 -4.29 7.90
C ILE A 137 6.24 -3.14 7.47
N PHE A 138 5.04 -3.14 8.05
CA PHE A 138 3.99 -2.16 7.79
C PHE A 138 3.57 -1.48 9.09
N VAL A 139 4.17 -0.35 9.44
CA VAL A 139 3.82 0.42 10.65
C VAL A 139 2.32 0.75 10.62
N GLY A 140 1.59 0.25 11.62
CA GLY A 140 0.14 0.38 11.71
C GLY A 140 -0.66 -0.52 10.76
N ASN A 141 -0.03 -1.30 9.88
CA ASN A 141 -0.64 -2.30 8.99
C ASN A 141 -1.75 -1.77 8.08
N TYR A 142 -1.75 -0.49 7.70
CA TYR A 142 -2.73 -0.02 6.72
C TYR A 142 -2.24 1.14 5.86
N ILE A 143 -2.82 1.21 4.67
CA ILE A 143 -2.81 2.39 3.81
C ILE A 143 -4.17 3.06 3.92
N LYS A 144 -4.21 4.36 4.17
CA LYS A 144 -5.47 5.13 4.21
C LYS A 144 -5.51 6.18 3.10
N LYS A 145 -6.71 6.53 2.67
CA LYS A 145 -6.92 7.67 1.79
C LYS A 145 -7.18 8.94 2.61
N GLU A 146 -6.36 9.96 2.42
CA GLU A 146 -6.50 11.28 3.03
C GLU A 146 -6.35 12.37 1.97
N HIS A 147 -7.26 13.36 1.96
CA HIS A 147 -7.22 14.49 1.02
C HIS A 147 -7.01 14.07 -0.45
N GLY A 148 -7.67 12.98 -0.87
CA GLY A 148 -7.56 12.46 -2.24
C GLY A 148 -6.30 11.62 -2.52
N ALA A 149 -5.37 11.47 -1.59
CA ALA A 149 -4.13 10.72 -1.74
C ALA A 149 -4.07 9.47 -0.85
N PHE A 150 -3.37 8.44 -1.30
CA PHE A 150 -3.05 7.29 -0.44
C PHE A 150 -1.86 7.65 0.45
N CYS A 151 -1.96 7.31 1.73
CA CYS A 151 -0.94 7.59 2.74
C CYS A 151 -0.66 6.33 3.55
N TYR A 152 0.59 6.15 3.93
CA TYR A 152 1.06 5.07 4.78
C TYR A 152 1.75 5.66 6.02
N LYS A 153 1.61 5.00 7.18
CA LYS A 153 2.27 5.46 8.40
C LYS A 153 3.73 5.04 8.33
N TRP A 154 4.64 5.99 8.34
CA TRP A 154 6.06 5.72 8.53
C TRP A 154 6.45 6.04 9.97
N ALA A 155 7.42 5.30 10.53
CA ALA A 155 8.01 5.59 11.82
C ALA A 155 9.53 5.41 11.78
N ILE A 156 10.27 6.39 12.32
CA ILE A 156 11.70 6.27 12.61
C ILE A 156 11.89 6.20 14.12
N LYS A 157 12.80 5.31 14.53
CA LYS A 157 13.35 5.29 15.88
C LYS A 157 14.26 6.51 16.05
N ILE A 158 13.94 7.38 17.00
CA ILE A 158 14.82 8.47 17.39
C ILE A 158 15.80 7.87 18.39
N ASN A 159 17.04 7.63 17.96
CA ASN A 159 18.12 7.28 18.88
C ASN A 159 18.49 8.52 19.68
N ASN A 160 18.23 8.47 20.99
CA ASN A 160 18.68 9.48 21.94
C ASN A 160 19.23 8.73 23.15
N ALA A 161 20.52 8.88 23.43
CA ALA A 161 21.25 8.04 24.39
C ALA A 161 20.64 8.05 25.81
N ASP A 162 19.91 9.12 26.17
CA ASP A 162 19.45 9.37 27.52
C ASP A 162 17.93 9.17 27.73
N LYS A 163 17.18 8.67 26.74
CA LYS A 163 15.72 8.53 26.85
C LYS A 163 15.24 7.19 26.26
N PRO A 164 14.17 6.60 26.83
CA PRO A 164 13.57 5.38 26.29
C PRO A 164 13.15 5.59 24.83
N ASP A 165 13.27 4.54 24.02
CA ASP A 165 12.98 4.53 22.58
C ASP A 165 11.76 5.40 22.22
N ARG A 166 12.01 6.55 21.58
CA ARG A 166 10.96 7.42 21.05
C ARG A 166 10.84 7.22 19.55
N TYR A 167 9.62 6.99 19.07
CA TYR A 167 9.37 6.88 17.63
C TYR A 167 8.76 8.18 17.11
N LYS A 168 9.37 8.78 16.08
CA LYS A 168 8.69 9.78 15.27
C LYS A 168 7.86 9.05 14.24
N SER A 169 6.54 9.22 14.25
CA SER A 169 5.67 8.64 13.23
C SER A 169 4.77 9.68 12.58
N LYS A 170 4.56 9.54 11.28
CA LYS A 170 3.61 10.37 10.52
C LYS A 170 3.04 9.61 9.34
N PHE A 171 1.88 10.05 8.87
CA PHE A 171 1.36 9.59 7.59
C PHE A 171 2.08 10.31 6.46
N VAL A 172 2.67 9.53 5.57
CA VAL A 172 3.38 10.01 4.39
C VAL A 172 2.60 9.62 3.16
N ARG A 173 2.45 10.56 2.24
CA ARG A 173 1.78 10.32 0.97
C ARG A 173 2.56 9.29 0.15
N LEU A 174 1.84 8.33 -0.42
CA LEU A 174 2.34 7.41 -1.42
C LEU A 174 2.35 8.08 -2.78
N LYS A 175 3.49 8.00 -3.47
CA LYS A 175 3.66 8.42 -4.86
C LYS A 175 3.65 7.20 -5.77
N LYS A 176 3.11 7.37 -6.98
CA LYS A 176 3.23 6.34 -8.01
C LYS A 176 4.70 6.23 -8.41
N SER A 177 5.22 5.02 -8.41
CA SER A 177 6.54 4.71 -8.94
C SER A 177 6.41 4.14 -10.35
N LYS A 178 7.39 4.45 -11.21
CA LYS A 178 7.57 3.77 -12.50
C LYS A 178 8.30 2.43 -12.35
N LEU A 179 8.83 2.14 -11.17
CA LEU A 179 9.53 0.88 -10.90
C LEU A 179 8.55 -0.27 -10.99
N ASP A 180 8.84 -1.23 -11.86
CA ASP A 180 8.15 -2.51 -11.85
C ASP A 180 8.82 -3.43 -10.85
N ILE A 181 8.08 -3.79 -9.80
CA ILE A 181 8.55 -4.74 -8.79
C ILE A 181 8.00 -6.14 -9.11
N PRO A 182 8.76 -7.21 -8.81
CA PRO A 182 8.29 -8.58 -8.96
C PRO A 182 6.91 -8.79 -8.35
N ILE A 183 6.05 -9.55 -9.03
CA ILE A 183 4.70 -9.87 -8.53
C ILE A 183 4.61 -11.30 -7.96
N THR A 184 5.63 -12.11 -8.19
CA THR A 184 5.77 -13.47 -7.65
C THR A 184 7.16 -13.67 -7.03
N GLU A 185 7.24 -14.63 -6.12
CA GLU A 185 8.52 -15.06 -5.54
C GLU A 185 9.49 -15.55 -6.63
N LYS A 186 8.99 -16.30 -7.62
CA LYS A 186 9.80 -16.78 -8.74
C LYS A 186 10.42 -15.63 -9.53
N GLU A 187 9.65 -14.58 -9.83
CA GLU A 187 10.17 -13.38 -10.49
C GLU A 187 11.19 -12.66 -9.62
N PHE A 188 10.94 -12.60 -8.31
CA PHE A 188 11.84 -11.98 -7.35
C PHE A 188 13.18 -12.71 -7.32
N ILE A 189 13.19 -14.02 -7.14
CA ILE A 189 14.41 -14.85 -7.15
C ILE A 189 15.13 -14.71 -8.49
N ARG A 190 14.41 -14.81 -9.61
CA ARG A 190 14.99 -14.67 -10.96
C ARG A 190 15.67 -13.31 -11.19
N LYS A 191 15.20 -12.25 -10.52
CA LYS A 191 15.80 -10.91 -10.64
C LYS A 191 17.24 -10.87 -10.09
N TYR A 192 17.54 -11.69 -9.09
CA TYR A 192 18.83 -11.68 -8.39
C TYR A 192 19.68 -12.92 -8.68
N HIS A 193 19.11 -13.95 -9.30
CA HIS A 193 19.87 -15.06 -9.85
C HIS A 193 20.50 -14.64 -11.18
N LYS A 194 21.82 -14.40 -11.22
CA LYS A 194 22.55 -14.32 -12.49
C LYS A 194 22.53 -15.71 -13.12
N LYS A 195 22.18 -15.82 -14.41
CA LYS A 195 22.34 -17.06 -15.16
C LYS A 195 23.81 -17.43 -15.10
N GLN A 196 24.13 -18.55 -14.45
CA GLN A 196 25.40 -19.24 -14.64
C GLN A 196 25.48 -19.76 -16.08
#